data_AF-A0A6L5FI09-F1
#
_entry.id   AF-A0A6L5FI09-F1
#
_cell.length_a   1.000
_cell.length_b   1.000
_cell.length_c   1.000
_cell.angle_alpha   90.00
_cell.angle_beta   90.00
_cell.angle_gamma   90.00
#
_symmetry.space_group_name_H-M   'P 1'
#
loop_
_entity.id
_entity.type
_entity.pdbx_description
1 polymer ?
#
loop_
_entity_poly.entity_id
_entity_poly.type
_entity_poly.pdbx_seq_one_letter_code
_entity_poly.pdbx_strand_id
1 'polypeptide(L)'
;MRSHSTSIRQCKTIVLGVAAALLAGSLAVAQERDRPRHKDSADSSSTVEPQAVANAPNARLVALVRADDGRVVLKKGVRSVRRIATGVYCIRPEGATGIDPQTAVAVVSVEYFYSLFNEVQVQWARRANGCGNDRLGVYTLADQNLDGVYTFSNAVGFVIYVP
;
A
#
# COMPACT_ATOMS: atom_id res chain seq x y z
N MET A 1 -9.53 -13.48 46.03
CA MET A 1 -10.65 -13.98 45.20
C MET A 1 -11.87 -13.10 45.45
N ARG A 2 -12.18 -12.16 44.55
CA ARG A 2 -13.42 -11.38 44.58
C ARG A 2 -14.07 -11.48 43.22
N SER A 3 -15.18 -12.19 43.20
CA SER A 3 -16.09 -12.36 42.07
C SER A 3 -16.85 -11.06 41.84
N HIS A 4 -16.79 -10.50 40.63
CA HIS A 4 -17.70 -9.45 40.21
C HIS A 4 -18.57 -9.94 39.05
N SER A 5 -19.86 -9.94 39.38
CA SER A 5 -21.03 -10.38 38.64
C SER A 5 -21.44 -9.35 37.58
N THR A 6 -21.71 -9.86 36.38
CA THR A 6 -22.72 -9.52 35.36
C THR A 6 -23.26 -8.08 35.21
N SER A 7 -23.21 -7.55 33.98
CA SER A 7 -24.29 -6.71 33.45
C SER A 7 -24.35 -6.78 31.93
N ILE A 8 -25.24 -7.63 31.43
CA ILE A 8 -25.70 -7.70 30.04
C ILE A 8 -26.57 -6.46 29.76
N ARG A 9 -26.26 -5.69 28.71
CA ARG A 9 -27.23 -4.75 28.11
C ARG A 9 -27.37 -5.06 26.63
N GLN A 10 -28.47 -5.75 26.33
CA GLN A 10 -29.07 -5.85 25.01
C GLN A 10 -29.40 -4.43 24.51
N CYS A 11 -28.91 -4.06 23.32
CA CYS A 11 -29.46 -2.92 22.59
C CYS A 11 -30.11 -3.43 21.29
N LYS A 12 -31.35 -3.00 21.13
CA LYS A 12 -32.40 -3.55 20.28
C LYS A 12 -32.16 -3.28 18.79
N THR A 13 -32.48 -4.30 18.02
CA THR A 13 -32.76 -4.33 16.58
C THR A 13 -33.89 -3.36 16.21
N ILE A 14 -33.66 -2.41 15.29
CA ILE A 14 -34.65 -1.73 14.44
C ILE A 14 -33.85 -1.16 13.23
N VAL A 15 -34.22 -1.13 11.93
CA VAL A 15 -35.47 -1.12 11.17
C VAL A 15 -35.18 -1.68 9.76
N LEU A 16 -36.09 -2.50 9.21
CA LEU A 16 -36.22 -2.79 7.77
C LEU A 16 -36.66 -1.52 7.02
N GLY A 17 -35.91 -1.11 5.99
CA GLY A 17 -36.33 -0.08 5.05
C GLY A 17 -36.02 -0.49 3.61
N VAL A 18 -37.01 -1.07 2.94
CA VAL A 18 -37.00 -1.40 1.51
C VAL A 18 -37.14 -0.10 0.71
N ALA A 19 -36.21 0.16 -0.21
CA ALA A 19 -36.42 1.06 -1.33
C ALA A 19 -35.79 0.45 -2.58
N ALA A 20 -36.64 -0.27 -3.33
CA ALA A 20 -36.36 -0.71 -4.68
C ALA A 20 -36.38 0.52 -5.62
N ALA A 21 -35.27 0.79 -6.28
CA ALA A 21 -35.19 1.78 -7.35
C ALA A 21 -34.48 1.16 -8.56
N LEU A 22 -35.32 0.61 -9.44
CA LEU A 22 -35.27 0.60 -10.90
C LEU A 22 -33.89 0.61 -11.58
N LEU A 23 -33.61 -0.57 -12.14
CA LEU A 23 -32.84 -0.83 -13.34
C LEU A 23 -33.02 0.25 -14.43
N ALA A 24 -31.93 0.92 -14.79
CA ALA A 24 -31.72 1.48 -16.12
C ALA A 24 -30.31 1.09 -16.58
N GLY A 25 -30.23 -0.06 -17.25
CA GLY A 25 -29.02 -0.60 -17.80
C GLY A 25 -28.50 0.28 -18.94
N SER A 26 -27.28 0.78 -18.79
CA SER A 26 -26.45 1.18 -19.91
C SER A 26 -25.44 0.05 -20.14
N LEU A 27 -25.77 -0.87 -21.04
CA LEU A 27 -24.82 -1.85 -21.56
C LEU A 27 -23.82 -1.10 -22.46
N ALA A 28 -22.79 -0.52 -21.87
CA ALA A 28 -21.60 -0.15 -22.62
C ALA A 28 -20.84 -1.44 -22.93
N VAL A 29 -21.23 -2.12 -24.01
CA VAL A 29 -20.43 -3.20 -24.60
C VAL A 29 -19.21 -2.52 -25.20
N ALA A 30 -18.12 -2.44 -24.42
CA ALA A 30 -16.81 -2.18 -24.99
C ALA A 30 -16.49 -3.39 -25.88
N GLN A 31 -16.75 -3.25 -27.19
CA GLN A 31 -16.19 -4.16 -28.19
C GLN A 31 -14.68 -4.02 -28.11
N GLU A 32 -14.06 -4.89 -27.33
CA GLU A 32 -12.64 -5.16 -27.42
C GLU A 32 -12.41 -5.69 -28.83
N ARG A 33 -11.88 -4.82 -29.70
CA ARG A 33 -11.45 -5.23 -31.03
C ARG A 33 -10.40 -6.30 -30.81
N ASP A 34 -10.78 -7.53 -31.15
CA ASP A 34 -9.89 -8.67 -31.28
C ASP A 34 -8.77 -8.27 -32.26
N ARG A 35 -7.68 -7.72 -31.69
CA ARG A 35 -6.50 -7.38 -32.47
C ARG A 35 -5.81 -8.70 -32.72
N PRO A 36 -5.62 -9.11 -33.98
CA PRO A 36 -4.93 -10.35 -34.29
C PRO A 36 -3.58 -10.33 -33.55
N ARG A 37 -3.42 -11.29 -32.64
CA ARG A 37 -2.18 -11.48 -31.89
C ARG A 37 -1.14 -11.92 -32.93
N HIS A 38 -0.38 -10.96 -33.45
CA HIS A 38 0.70 -11.25 -34.38
C HIS A 38 1.71 -12.11 -33.62
N LYS A 39 1.68 -13.41 -33.90
CA LYS A 39 2.64 -14.38 -33.37
C LYS A 39 3.91 -14.19 -34.19
N ASP A 40 4.63 -13.12 -33.89
CA ASP A 40 5.99 -12.92 -34.40
C ASP A 40 6.88 -13.91 -33.66
N SER A 41 6.94 -15.13 -34.19
CA SER A 41 7.99 -16.10 -33.91
C SER A 41 9.28 -15.61 -34.57
N ALA A 42 9.84 -14.53 -34.05
CA ALA A 42 11.20 -14.13 -34.34
C ALA A 42 12.03 -14.45 -33.11
N ASP A 43 12.92 -15.44 -33.27
CA ASP A 43 14.07 -15.69 -32.42
C ASP A 43 14.74 -14.36 -32.07
N SER A 44 14.36 -13.80 -30.92
CA SER A 44 15.10 -12.72 -30.31
C SER A 44 16.13 -13.40 -29.44
N SER A 45 17.32 -13.61 -30.00
CA SER A 45 18.53 -13.75 -29.20
C SER A 45 18.67 -12.50 -28.35
N SER A 46 18.03 -12.48 -27.18
CA SER A 46 18.14 -11.43 -26.22
C SER A 46 19.54 -11.50 -25.64
N THR A 47 20.48 -10.82 -26.30
CA THR A 47 21.67 -10.29 -25.65
C THR A 47 21.15 -9.55 -24.43
N VAL A 48 21.33 -10.13 -23.25
CA VAL A 48 20.93 -9.52 -21.99
C VAL A 48 21.76 -8.25 -21.86
N GLU A 49 21.22 -7.12 -22.31
CA GLU A 49 21.81 -5.83 -22.00
C GLU A 49 21.88 -5.74 -20.48
N PRO A 50 23.05 -5.41 -19.91
CA PRO A 50 23.16 -5.22 -18.48
C PRO A 50 22.13 -4.18 -18.08
N GLN A 51 21.12 -4.62 -17.30
CA GLN A 51 20.06 -3.73 -16.86
C GLN A 51 20.70 -2.52 -16.19
N ALA A 52 20.47 -1.34 -16.75
CA ALA A 52 20.93 -0.11 -16.17
C ALA A 52 20.40 -0.04 -14.74
N VAL A 53 21.32 -0.21 -13.78
CA VAL A 53 21.01 -0.07 -12.36
C VAL A 53 20.51 1.37 -12.19
N ALA A 54 19.21 1.54 -11.98
CA ALA A 54 18.60 2.85 -11.83
C ALA A 54 19.22 3.52 -10.60
N ASN A 55 20.14 4.45 -10.83
CA ASN A 55 20.82 5.17 -9.78
C ASN A 55 20.01 6.43 -9.47
N ALA A 56 19.59 6.58 -8.21
CA ALA A 56 18.89 7.77 -7.72
C ALA A 56 19.87 8.59 -6.84
N PRO A 57 20.84 9.31 -7.46
CA PRO A 57 21.88 10.01 -6.71
C PRO A 57 21.28 11.03 -5.73
N ASN A 58 20.21 11.69 -6.15
CA ASN A 58 19.58 12.77 -5.39
C ASN A 58 18.60 12.30 -4.32
N ALA A 59 18.17 11.02 -4.32
CA ALA A 59 17.20 10.57 -3.34
C ALA A 59 17.74 10.73 -1.91
N ARG A 60 17.07 11.56 -1.10
CA ARG A 60 17.44 11.84 0.30
C ARG A 60 16.95 10.74 1.23
N LEU A 61 15.86 10.05 0.86
CA LEU A 61 15.35 8.89 1.56
C LEU A 61 14.83 7.84 0.59
N VAL A 62 15.18 6.57 0.81
CA VAL A 62 14.56 5.42 0.16
C VAL A 62 14.40 4.30 1.18
N ALA A 63 13.24 3.66 1.21
CA ALA A 63 13.04 2.39 1.92
C ALA A 63 12.22 1.42 1.06
N LEU A 64 12.67 0.18 0.97
CA LEU A 64 11.91 -0.95 0.45
C LEU A 64 11.54 -1.88 1.60
N VAL A 65 10.24 -2.07 1.82
CA VAL A 65 9.69 -2.82 2.96
C VAL A 65 8.91 -4.02 2.43
N ARG A 66 9.17 -5.21 3.00
CA ARG A 66 8.44 -6.44 2.63
C ARG A 66 7.12 -6.58 3.38
N ALA A 67 6.14 -7.22 2.76
CA ALA A 67 4.88 -7.54 3.42
C ALA A 67 5.02 -8.58 4.55
N ASP A 68 5.80 -9.63 4.31
CA ASP A 68 5.84 -10.84 5.13
C ASP A 68 6.28 -10.58 6.57
N ASP A 69 7.40 -9.90 6.76
CA ASP A 69 7.99 -9.64 8.07
C ASP A 69 8.14 -8.15 8.38
N GLY A 70 7.78 -7.26 7.44
CA GLY A 70 7.93 -5.82 7.58
C GLY A 70 9.40 -5.37 7.60
N ARG A 71 10.35 -6.23 7.21
CA ARG A 71 11.77 -5.86 7.17
C ARG A 71 12.06 -4.94 6.01
N VAL A 72 13.06 -4.10 6.24
CA VAL A 72 13.60 -3.17 5.25
C VAL A 72 14.72 -3.85 4.49
N VAL A 73 14.55 -4.04 3.18
CA VAL A 73 15.51 -4.74 2.30
C VAL A 73 16.51 -3.76 1.70
N LEU A 74 16.04 -2.56 1.38
CA LEU A 74 16.87 -1.46 0.88
C LEU A 74 16.58 -0.23 1.72
N LYS A 75 17.64 0.45 2.16
CA LYS A 75 17.53 1.71 2.89
C LYS A 75 18.62 2.71 2.51
N LYS A 76 18.22 3.97 2.36
CA LYS A 76 19.10 5.15 2.27
C LYS A 76 18.40 6.27 3.04
N GLY A 77 19.09 6.95 3.95
CA GLY A 77 18.51 8.07 4.70
C GLY A 77 17.35 7.68 5.63
N VAL A 78 17.21 6.40 5.99
CA VAL A 78 16.15 5.88 6.86
C VAL A 78 16.74 5.40 8.18
N ARG A 79 16.39 6.08 9.27
CA ARG A 79 16.85 5.72 10.62
C ARG A 79 16.11 4.49 11.15
N SER A 80 14.79 4.44 10.96
CA SER A 80 13.97 3.31 11.39
C SER A 80 12.65 3.27 10.64
N VAL A 81 12.17 2.06 10.34
CA VAL A 81 10.79 1.79 9.95
C VAL A 81 10.13 1.04 11.11
N ARG A 82 8.97 1.52 11.57
CA ARG A 82 8.21 0.86 12.63
C ARG A 82 6.76 0.71 12.21
N ARG A 83 6.25 -0.51 12.21
CA ARG A 83 4.82 -0.78 12.11
C ARG A 83 4.15 -0.51 13.46
N ILE A 84 3.10 0.31 13.49
CA ILE A 84 2.38 0.68 14.73
C ILE A 84 0.97 0.07 14.83
N ALA A 85 0.41 -0.32 13.69
CA ALA A 85 -0.87 -1.01 13.57
C ALA A 85 -0.86 -1.80 12.25
N THR A 86 -1.89 -2.62 12.02
CA THR A 86 -2.08 -3.29 10.73
C THR A 86 -2.13 -2.26 9.62
N GLY A 87 -1.28 -2.44 8.61
CA GLY A 87 -1.18 -1.56 7.46
C GLY A 87 -0.73 -0.13 7.76
N VAL A 88 -0.13 0.15 8.93
CA VAL A 88 0.37 1.48 9.28
C VAL A 88 1.85 1.43 9.64
N TYR A 89 2.67 2.05 8.80
CA TYR A 89 4.12 2.13 8.93
C TYR A 89 4.57 3.56 9.16
N CYS A 90 5.49 3.73 10.12
CA CYS A 90 6.12 5.01 10.41
C CYS A 90 7.59 4.96 10.03
N ILE A 91 8.00 5.83 9.12
CA ILE A 91 9.37 5.93 8.61
C ILE A 91 10.01 7.17 9.24
N ARG A 92 11.07 6.96 10.03
CA ARG A 92 11.87 8.05 10.59
C ARG A 92 13.08 8.30 9.69
N PRO A 93 13.23 9.49 9.08
CA PRO A 93 14.43 9.85 8.35
C PRO A 93 15.68 9.87 9.25
N GLU A 94 16.86 9.68 8.68
CA GLU A 94 18.12 10.02 9.35
C GLU A 94 18.26 11.54 9.46
N GLY A 95 18.76 12.04 10.59
CA GLY A 95 18.89 13.49 10.82
C GLY A 95 19.76 14.20 9.76
N ALA A 96 20.78 13.51 9.25
CA ALA A 96 21.68 14.03 8.21
C ALA A 96 21.01 14.23 6.85
N THR A 97 19.82 13.66 6.63
CA THR A 97 19.09 13.86 5.36
C THR A 97 18.53 15.26 5.23
N GLY A 98 18.30 15.97 6.35
CA GLY A 98 17.60 17.27 6.39
C GLY A 98 16.12 17.20 6.00
N ILE A 99 15.52 16.01 6.00
CA ILE A 99 14.10 15.83 5.71
C ILE A 99 13.29 16.22 6.94
N ASP A 100 12.39 17.19 6.79
CA ASP A 100 11.35 17.50 7.77
C ASP A 100 10.04 16.77 7.37
N PRO A 101 9.60 15.74 8.13
CA PRO A 101 8.38 14.99 7.83
C PRO A 101 7.10 15.85 7.80
N GLN A 102 7.09 17.04 8.40
CA GLN A 102 5.93 17.93 8.37
C GLN A 102 5.76 18.66 7.04
N THR A 103 6.84 18.83 6.27
CA THR A 103 6.83 19.59 5.02
C THR A 103 7.22 18.75 3.82
N ALA A 104 7.88 17.62 4.04
CA ALA A 104 8.27 16.68 3.00
C ALA A 104 7.08 16.16 2.19
N VAL A 105 7.38 15.82 0.93
CA VAL A 105 6.50 15.09 0.03
C VAL A 105 7.19 13.78 -0.27
N ALA A 106 6.52 12.68 0.07
CA ALA A 106 7.00 11.35 -0.26
C ALA A 106 6.25 10.83 -1.48
N VAL A 107 6.88 9.92 -2.20
CA VAL A 107 6.23 9.11 -3.21
C VAL A 107 6.34 7.66 -2.78
N VAL A 108 5.24 6.93 -2.95
CA VAL A 108 5.16 5.51 -2.61
C VAL A 108 4.70 4.72 -3.82
N SER A 109 5.21 3.51 -3.94
CA SER A 109 4.76 2.52 -4.92
C SER A 109 4.60 1.17 -4.25
N VAL A 110 3.61 0.41 -4.69
CA VAL A 110 3.52 -1.00 -4.37
C VAL A 110 4.75 -1.69 -4.96
N GLU A 111 5.32 -2.62 -4.19
CA GLU A 111 6.29 -3.57 -4.68
C GLU A 111 5.64 -4.95 -4.72
N TYR A 112 5.21 -5.35 -5.92
CA TYR A 112 4.44 -6.57 -6.12
C TYR A 112 5.25 -7.83 -5.80
N PHE A 113 6.56 -7.83 -6.05
CA PHE A 113 7.40 -8.99 -5.74
C PHE A 113 7.41 -9.32 -4.24
N TYR A 114 7.25 -8.31 -3.38
CA TYR A 114 7.19 -8.48 -1.93
C TYR A 114 5.78 -8.34 -1.35
N SER A 115 4.74 -8.32 -2.20
CA SER A 115 3.33 -8.31 -1.79
C SER A 115 2.74 -9.72 -1.88
N LEU A 116 1.72 -10.01 -1.07
CA LEU A 116 1.06 -11.33 -1.07
C LEU A 116 -0.12 -11.42 -2.06
N PHE A 117 -0.65 -10.28 -2.50
CA PHE A 117 -1.82 -10.17 -3.38
C PHE A 117 -1.59 -9.11 -4.47
N ASN A 118 -2.41 -9.14 -5.52
CA ASN A 118 -2.35 -8.17 -6.62
C ASN A 118 -3.28 -6.96 -6.36
N GLU A 119 -4.34 -7.16 -5.59
CA GLU A 119 -5.33 -6.15 -5.25
C GLU A 119 -4.89 -5.40 -4.00
N VAL A 120 -3.80 -4.65 -4.15
CA VAL A 120 -3.13 -3.94 -3.06
C VAL A 120 -2.91 -2.47 -3.40
N GLN A 121 -2.87 -1.64 -2.37
CA GLN A 121 -2.60 -0.21 -2.48
C GLN A 121 -1.64 0.25 -1.39
N VAL A 122 -0.87 1.29 -1.71
CA VAL A 122 -0.06 2.01 -0.75
C VAL A 122 -0.26 3.50 -0.91
N GLN A 123 -0.35 4.21 0.22
CA GLN A 123 -0.52 5.65 0.26
C GLN A 123 0.39 6.22 1.33
N TRP A 124 0.95 7.39 1.09
CA TRP A 124 1.70 8.12 2.11
C TRP A 124 0.80 9.17 2.75
N ALA A 125 1.07 9.48 4.01
CA ALA A 125 0.41 10.55 4.73
C ALA A 125 1.46 11.40 5.46
N ARG A 126 1.40 12.72 5.25
CA ARG A 126 2.24 13.71 5.95
C ARG A 126 2.11 13.60 7.47
N ARG A 127 0.97 13.12 7.96
CA ARG A 127 0.70 12.79 9.36
C ARG A 127 -0.12 11.50 9.43
N ALA A 128 0.51 10.34 9.24
CA ALA A 128 -0.22 9.13 9.56
C ALA A 128 -0.60 9.16 11.04
N ASN A 129 -1.89 8.95 11.31
CA ASN A 129 -2.45 8.81 12.64
C ASN A 129 -1.56 7.87 13.47
N GLY A 130 -0.91 8.42 14.50
CA GLY A 130 -0.05 7.68 15.43
C GLY A 130 1.46 7.68 15.14
N CYS A 131 1.93 8.23 14.02
CA CYS A 131 3.38 8.26 13.71
C CYS A 131 4.16 9.39 14.40
N GLY A 132 3.47 10.38 14.97
CA GLY A 132 4.07 11.59 15.54
C GLY A 132 4.54 12.57 14.46
N ASN A 133 5.18 13.66 14.88
CA ASN A 133 5.57 14.75 13.97
C ASN A 133 6.92 14.51 13.27
N ASP A 134 7.69 13.54 13.73
CA ASP A 134 9.07 13.28 13.31
C ASP A 134 9.19 12.05 12.39
N ARG A 135 8.08 11.60 11.81
CA ARG A 135 8.02 10.42 10.93
C ARG A 135 7.06 10.64 9.77
N LEU A 136 7.41 10.06 8.64
CA LEU A 136 6.52 9.90 7.50
C LEU A 136 5.59 8.71 7.75
N GLY A 137 4.32 8.89 7.39
CA GLY A 137 3.30 7.86 7.48
C GLY A 137 3.12 7.12 6.17
N VAL A 138 3.00 5.80 6.23
CA VAL A 138 2.59 4.97 5.09
C VAL A 138 1.46 4.04 5.50
N TYR A 139 0.43 4.03 4.66
CA TYR A 139 -0.74 3.19 4.77
C TYR A 139 -0.72 2.15 3.66
N THR A 140 -0.95 0.90 4.04
CA THR A 140 -1.08 -0.21 3.10
C THR A 140 -2.46 -0.83 3.23
N LEU A 141 -3.10 -1.05 2.09
CA LEU A 141 -4.44 -1.61 2.00
C LEU A 141 -4.46 -2.80 1.05
N ALA A 142 -5.31 -3.76 1.33
CA ALA A 142 -5.56 -4.88 0.42
C ALA A 142 -7.07 -5.15 0.35
N ASP A 143 -7.51 -5.62 -0.80
CA ASP A 143 -8.79 -6.31 -0.97
C ASP A 143 -8.50 -7.82 -1.00
N GLN A 144 -8.84 -8.50 0.08
CA GLN A 144 -8.61 -9.94 0.21
C GLN A 144 -9.77 -10.79 -0.35
N ASN A 145 -10.93 -10.16 -0.58
CA ASN A 145 -12.15 -10.86 -0.98
C ASN A 145 -12.50 -10.61 -2.46
N LEU A 146 -11.76 -9.73 -3.14
CA LEU A 146 -12.02 -9.27 -4.51
C LEU A 146 -13.40 -8.63 -4.66
N ASP A 147 -13.85 -7.91 -3.62
CA ASP A 147 -15.15 -7.23 -3.55
C ASP A 147 -15.05 -5.71 -3.79
N GLY A 148 -13.85 -5.20 -4.04
CA GLY A 148 -13.54 -3.78 -4.20
C GLY A 148 -13.38 -3.02 -2.88
N VAL A 149 -13.44 -3.70 -1.73
CA VAL A 149 -13.35 -3.08 -0.40
C VAL A 149 -11.94 -3.21 0.15
N TYR A 150 -11.19 -2.12 0.04
CA TYR A 150 -9.83 -2.04 0.58
C TYR A 150 -9.84 -1.80 2.09
N THR A 151 -9.16 -2.67 2.83
CA THR A 151 -8.95 -2.54 4.28
C THR A 151 -7.47 -2.52 4.62
N PHE A 152 -7.11 -1.96 5.78
CA PHE A 152 -5.73 -1.94 6.25
C PHE A 152 -5.14 -3.35 6.29
N SER A 153 -3.98 -3.54 5.67
CA SER A 153 -3.38 -4.85 5.49
C SER A 153 -1.86 -4.81 5.60
N ASN A 154 -1.29 -5.86 6.21
CA ASN A 154 0.16 -6.08 6.22
C ASN A 154 0.65 -6.83 4.96
N ALA A 155 -0.25 -7.19 4.05
CA ALA A 155 0.05 -8.02 2.88
C ALA A 155 0.69 -7.26 1.70
N VAL A 156 1.12 -6.02 1.92
CA VAL A 156 1.61 -5.12 0.85
C VAL A 156 3.07 -4.78 1.10
N GLY A 157 3.93 -5.18 0.17
CA GLY A 157 5.29 -4.69 0.07
C GLY A 157 5.28 -3.31 -0.60
N PHE A 158 6.16 -2.41 -0.18
CA PHE A 158 6.18 -1.07 -0.74
C PHE A 158 7.57 -0.45 -0.77
N VAL A 159 7.75 0.46 -1.73
CA VAL A 159 8.86 1.41 -1.77
C VAL A 159 8.34 2.79 -1.39
N ILE A 160 9.09 3.49 -0.55
CA ILE A 160 8.94 4.93 -0.31
C ILE A 160 10.22 5.64 -0.74
N TYR A 161 10.08 6.75 -1.45
CA TYR A 161 11.18 7.66 -1.76
C TYR A 161 10.85 9.12 -1.45
N VAL A 162 11.85 9.86 -1.00
CA VAL A 162 11.82 11.33 -0.87
C VAL A 162 12.99 11.86 -1.70
N PRO A 163 12.74 12.66 -2.75
CA PRO A 163 13.78 13.24 -3.57
C PRO A 163 14.62 14.27 -2.80
#